data_AF-A0A1G2WMV1-F1
#
_entry.id   AF-A0A1G2WMV1-F1
#
_cell.length_a   1.000
_cell.length_b   1.000
_cell.length_c   1.000
_cell.angle_alpha   90.00
_cell.angle_beta   90.00
_cell.angle_gamma   90.00
#
_symmetry.space_group_name_H-M   'P 1'
#
loop_
_entity.id
_entity.type
_entity.pdbx_description
1 polymer ?
#
loop_
_entity_poly.entity_id
_entity_poly.type
_entity_poly.pdbx_seq_one_letter_code
_entity_poly.pdbx_strand_id
1 'polypeptide(L)'
;MNLFDVVCLGINGIVGAGIFLLPGKLAAVTGSFSILIFVICGLLCLAIALCFAEMGGIYQETGGAYIYARNTFGPMIGFMIGWMMWLSAIIGWAAMARGLLLYLRYFSPSLSEGWLGEIIIITLILGLSTLNFLGVKIGARIINFFTIGKLIPIFIFIACGFPHI
;
A
#
# COMPACT_ATOMS: atom_id res chain seq x y z
N MET A 1 -3.66 16.04 -12.43
CA MET A 1 -4.06 14.70 -11.98
C MET A 1 -5.55 14.65 -12.10
N ASN A 2 -6.06 13.65 -12.81
CA ASN A 2 -7.50 13.47 -12.99
C ASN A 2 -8.07 12.58 -11.88
N LEU A 3 -9.39 12.52 -11.72
CA LEU A 3 -10.05 11.64 -10.74
C LEU A 3 -9.56 10.19 -10.85
N PHE A 4 -9.40 9.71 -12.08
CA PHE A 4 -8.89 8.37 -12.37
C PHE A 4 -7.47 8.15 -11.83
N ASP A 5 -6.59 9.16 -11.88
CA ASP A 5 -5.24 9.07 -11.32
C ASP A 5 -5.29 8.94 -9.79
N VAL A 6 -6.20 9.68 -9.14
CA VAL A 6 -6.37 9.65 -7.67
C VAL A 6 -6.93 8.29 -7.23
N VAL A 7 -7.92 7.76 -7.94
CA VAL A 7 -8.48 6.43 -7.67
C VAL A 7 -7.42 5.34 -7.88
N CYS A 8 -6.67 5.39 -8.99
CA CYS A 8 -5.59 4.44 -9.26
C CYS A 8 -4.48 4.49 -8.19
N LEU A 9 -4.14 5.69 -7.70
CA LEU A 9 -3.20 5.86 -6.60
C LEU A 9 -3.72 5.24 -5.30
N GLY A 10 -5.01 5.45 -4.98
CA GLY A 10 -5.66 4.83 -3.82
C GLY A 10 -5.65 3.31 -3.89
N ILE A 11 -6.04 2.73 -5.03
CA ILE A 11 -6.00 1.28 -5.26
C ILE A 11 -4.58 0.76 -5.15
N ASN A 12 -3.59 1.44 -5.75
CA ASN A 12 -2.19 1.02 -5.66
C ASN A 12 -1.66 1.02 -4.23
N GLY A 13 -2.05 2.03 -3.44
CA GLY A 13 -1.67 2.15 -2.03
C GLY A 13 -2.23 1.03 -1.15
N ILE A 14 -3.41 0.50 -1.48
CA ILE A 14 -4.06 -0.60 -0.75
C ILE A 14 -3.57 -1.96 -1.27
N VAL A 15 -3.44 -2.12 -2.58
CA VAL A 15 -3.07 -3.38 -3.25
C VAL A 15 -1.54 -3.55 -3.26
N GLY A 16 -1.03 -3.97 -2.11
CA GLY A 16 0.37 -4.34 -1.89
C GLY A 16 0.63 -5.85 -2.03
N ALA A 17 1.84 -6.28 -1.63
CA ALA A 17 2.20 -7.70 -1.55
C ALA A 17 1.30 -8.51 -0.59
N GLY A 18 0.67 -7.82 0.37
CA GLY A 18 -0.18 -8.45 1.40
C GLY A 18 -1.39 -9.19 0.82
N ILE A 19 -1.97 -8.74 -0.29
CA ILE A 19 -3.17 -9.39 -0.87
C ILE A 19 -2.87 -10.82 -1.35
N PHE A 20 -1.63 -11.14 -1.69
CA PHE A 20 -1.24 -12.48 -2.14
C PHE A 20 -0.90 -13.43 -0.99
N LEU A 21 -0.54 -12.89 0.17
CA LEU A 21 -0.04 -13.67 1.32
C LEU A 21 -1.08 -13.82 2.43
N LEU A 22 -1.84 -12.76 2.71
CA LEU A 22 -2.75 -12.72 3.85
C LEU A 22 -3.99 -13.60 3.69
N PRO A 23 -4.69 -13.64 2.53
CA PRO A 23 -5.88 -14.46 2.39
C PRO A 23 -5.60 -15.95 2.62
N GLY A 24 -4.49 -16.47 2.09
CA GLY A 24 -4.09 -17.86 2.28
C GLY A 24 -3.80 -18.18 3.75
N LYS A 25 -3.08 -17.29 4.45
CA LYS A 25 -2.83 -17.45 5.90
C LYS A 25 -4.12 -17.37 6.71
N LEU A 26 -5.02 -16.45 6.39
CA LEU A 26 -6.29 -16.31 7.10
C LEU A 26 -7.18 -17.54 6.89
N ALA A 27 -7.27 -18.03 5.65
CA ALA A 27 -7.99 -19.25 5.31
C ALA A 27 -7.41 -20.49 6.02
N ALA A 28 -6.08 -20.59 6.15
CA ALA A 28 -5.45 -21.68 6.88
C ALA A 28 -5.82 -21.70 8.38
N VAL A 29 -6.05 -20.54 8.99
CA VAL A 29 -6.40 -20.43 10.42
C VAL A 29 -7.91 -20.55 10.65
N THR A 30 -8.73 -20.03 9.74
CA THR A 30 -10.18 -19.83 9.96
C THR A 30 -11.08 -20.66 9.05
N GLY A 31 -10.52 -21.38 8.08
CA GLY A 31 -11.25 -22.18 7.11
C GLY A 31 -12.28 -21.35 6.33
N SER A 32 -13.48 -21.89 6.15
CA SER A 32 -14.57 -21.24 5.42
C SER A 32 -15.05 -19.93 6.04
N PHE A 33 -14.79 -19.68 7.34
CA PHE A 33 -15.14 -18.41 8.00
C PHE A 33 -14.30 -17.23 7.52
N SER A 34 -13.19 -17.47 6.82
CA SER A 34 -12.34 -16.43 6.24
C SER A 34 -13.10 -15.43 5.37
N ILE A 35 -14.10 -15.89 4.60
CA ILE A 35 -14.93 -15.04 3.75
C ILE A 35 -15.73 -14.04 4.59
N LEU A 36 -16.38 -14.50 5.65
CA LEU A 36 -17.16 -13.65 6.55
C LEU A 36 -16.27 -12.60 7.21
N ILE A 37 -15.07 -13.00 7.65
CA ILE A 37 -14.08 -12.10 8.25
C ILE A 37 -13.65 -11.03 7.24
N PHE A 38 -13.38 -11.41 5.99
CA PHE A 38 -13.04 -10.45 4.93
C PHE A 38 -14.17 -9.44 4.67
N VAL A 39 -15.42 -9.89 4.64
CA VAL A 39 -16.58 -9.01 4.47
C VAL A 39 -16.70 -8.01 5.63
N ILE A 40 -16.56 -8.49 6.87
CA ILE A 40 -16.62 -7.62 8.06
C ILE A 40 -15.48 -6.59 8.04
N CYS A 41 -14.25 -7.03 7.76
CA CYS A 41 -13.10 -6.13 7.60
C CYS A 41 -13.34 -5.10 6.49
N GLY A 42 -13.90 -5.51 5.35
CA GLY A 42 -14.25 -4.63 4.25
C GLY A 42 -15.26 -3.55 4.64
N LEU A 43 -16.30 -3.93 5.40
CA LEU A 43 -17.30 -2.98 5.90
C LEU A 43 -16.71 -1.97 6.89
N LEU A 44 -15.83 -2.41 7.79
CA LEU A 44 -15.12 -1.51 8.71
C LEU A 44 -14.22 -0.52 7.95
N CYS A 45 -13.46 -1.01 6.96
CA CYS A 45 -12.65 -0.15 6.10
C CYS A 45 -13.50 0.84 5.30
N LEU A 46 -14.67 0.42 4.82
CA LEU A 46 -15.61 1.29 4.09
C LEU A 46 -16.14 2.41 4.99
N ALA A 47 -16.51 2.10 6.23
CA ALA A 47 -16.95 3.12 7.19
C ALA A 47 -15.87 4.18 7.42
N ILE A 48 -14.60 3.75 7.61
CA ILE A 48 -13.47 4.68 7.73
C ILE A 48 -13.31 5.52 6.45
N ALA A 49 -13.38 4.90 5.27
CA ALA A 49 -13.25 5.60 3.99
C ALA A 49 -14.34 6.67 3.79
N LEU A 50 -15.58 6.40 4.22
CA LEU A 50 -16.67 7.38 4.17
C LEU A 50 -16.41 8.57 5.09
N CYS A 51 -15.90 8.35 6.31
CA CYS A 51 -15.49 9.45 7.19
C CYS A 51 -14.40 10.32 6.54
N PHE A 52 -13.41 9.71 5.89
CA PHE A 52 -12.38 10.46 5.17
C PHE A 52 -12.92 11.20 3.94
N ALA A 53 -13.90 10.62 3.23
CA ALA A 53 -14.54 11.26 2.10
C ALA A 53 -15.34 12.51 2.51
N GLU A 54 -16.08 12.43 3.62
CA GLU A 54 -16.80 13.58 4.18
C GLU A 54 -15.84 14.70 4.62
N MET A 55 -14.78 14.34 5.35
CA MET A 55 -13.75 15.30 5.78
C MET A 55 -13.01 15.92 4.58
N GLY A 56 -12.79 15.17 3.51
CA GLY A 56 -12.23 15.69 2.26
C GLY A 56 -13.14 16.68 1.52
N GLY A 57 -14.46 16.60 1.72
CA GLY A 57 -15.40 17.61 1.25
C GLY A 57 -15.35 18.91 2.07
N ILE A 58 -15.17 18.77 3.39
CA ILE A 58 -15.16 19.89 4.35
C ILE A 58 -13.86 20.71 4.24
N TYR A 59 -12.71 20.03 4.23
CA TYR A 59 -11.40 20.69 4.27
C TYR A 59 -10.76 20.72 2.87
N GLN A 60 -10.59 21.92 2.32
CA GLN A 60 -9.99 22.16 0.99
C GLN A 60 -8.46 22.37 1.05
N GLU A 61 -7.87 22.31 2.24
CA GLU A 61 -6.43 22.46 2.45
C GLU A 61 -5.67 21.16 2.17
N THR A 62 -4.45 21.29 1.62
CA THR A 62 -3.56 20.16 1.41
C THR A 62 -2.95 19.69 2.74
N GLY A 63 -3.20 18.43 3.11
CA GLY A 63 -2.53 17.80 4.26
C GLY A 63 -3.24 16.57 4.86
N GLY A 64 -4.42 16.20 4.35
CA GLY A 64 -5.10 14.96 4.70
C GLY A 64 -5.42 14.84 6.19
N ALA A 65 -5.18 13.65 6.77
CA ALA A 65 -5.53 13.35 8.16
C ALA A 65 -4.91 14.33 9.18
N TYR A 66 -3.72 14.88 8.89
CA TYR A 66 -3.09 15.90 9.74
C TYR A 66 -3.97 17.15 9.87
N ILE A 67 -4.46 17.70 8.74
CA ILE A 67 -5.30 18.89 8.73
C ILE A 67 -6.64 18.60 9.41
N TYR A 68 -7.21 17.43 9.15
CA TYR A 68 -8.49 17.02 9.75
C TYR A 68 -8.38 16.97 11.28
N ALA A 69 -7.31 16.35 11.79
CA ALA A 69 -7.05 16.26 13.21
C ALA A 69 -6.69 17.62 13.84
N ARG A 70 -5.86 18.41 13.16
CA ARG A 70 -5.45 19.74 13.63
C ARG A 70 -6.63 20.70 13.76
N ASN A 71 -7.52 20.73 12.77
CA ASN A 71 -8.64 21.67 12.74
C ASN A 71 -9.76 21.26 13.70
N THR A 72 -9.91 19.96 13.97
CA THR A 72 -10.96 19.44 14.87
C THR A 72 -10.52 19.41 16.34
N PHE A 73 -9.28 18.99 16.61
CA PHE A 73 -8.78 18.70 17.95
C PHE A 73 -7.63 19.61 18.42
N GLY A 74 -7.22 20.56 17.58
CA GLY A 74 -6.17 21.51 17.89
C GLY A 74 -4.75 21.06 17.47
N PRO A 75 -3.76 21.96 17.63
CA PRO A 75 -2.43 21.80 17.06
C PRO A 75 -1.62 20.64 17.64
N MET A 76 -1.80 20.31 18.93
CA MET A 76 -1.04 19.21 19.57
C MET A 76 -1.44 17.84 19.02
N ILE A 77 -2.74 17.57 18.89
CA ILE A 77 -3.24 16.32 18.33
C ILE A 77 -2.93 16.26 16.82
N GLY A 78 -3.07 17.39 16.12
CA GLY A 78 -2.59 17.51 14.74
C GLY A 78 -1.13 17.08 14.61
N PHE A 79 -0.22 17.63 15.41
CA PHE A 79 1.20 17.28 15.40
C PHE A 79 1.44 15.78 15.62
N MET A 80 0.77 15.17 16.61
CA MET A 80 0.88 13.73 16.87
C MET A 80 0.46 12.89 15.66
N ILE A 81 -0.68 13.21 15.04
CA ILE A 81 -1.15 12.52 13.84
C ILE A 81 -0.18 12.70 12.68
N GLY A 82 0.33 13.92 12.45
CA GLY A 82 1.32 14.20 11.43
C GLY A 82 2.59 13.36 11.60
N TRP A 83 3.08 13.24 12.85
CA TRP A 83 4.24 12.42 13.17
C TRP A 83 3.99 10.93 12.95
N MET A 84 2.83 10.43 13.36
CA MET A 84 2.43 9.03 13.15
C MET A 84 2.29 8.69 11.67
N MET A 85 1.71 9.59 10.86
CA MET A 85 1.62 9.42 9.41
C MET A 85 3.01 9.33 8.78
N TRP A 86 3.92 10.22 9.18
CA TRP A 86 5.28 10.24 8.64
C TRP A 86 6.07 8.98 9.01
N LEU A 87 6.03 8.57 10.29
CA LEU A 87 6.67 7.32 10.74
C LEU A 87 6.08 6.09 10.03
N SER A 88 4.76 6.03 9.90
CA SER A 88 4.08 4.93 9.21
C SER A 88 4.49 4.83 7.75
N ALA A 89 4.65 5.97 7.07
CA ALA A 89 5.14 6.01 5.69
C ALA A 89 6.57 5.47 5.57
N ILE A 90 7.48 5.90 6.45
CA ILE A 90 8.88 5.44 6.46
C ILE A 90 8.96 3.93 6.71
N ILE A 91 8.24 3.45 7.72
CA ILE A 91 8.21 2.01 8.06
C ILE A 91 7.63 1.22 6.88
N GLY A 92 6.57 1.73 6.25
CA GLY A 92 5.96 1.11 5.07
C GLY A 92 6.95 0.98 3.91
N TRP A 93 7.68 2.05 3.58
CA TRP A 93 8.70 2.02 2.53
C TRP A 93 9.85 1.06 2.86
N ALA A 94 10.32 1.06 4.10
CA ALA A 94 11.37 0.13 4.56
C ALA A 94 10.91 -1.33 4.48
N ALA A 95 9.67 -1.62 4.89
CA ALA A 95 9.08 -2.95 4.81
C ALA A 95 8.94 -3.43 3.35
N MET A 96 8.52 -2.54 2.43
CA MET A 96 8.45 -2.87 1.00
C MET A 96 9.82 -3.15 0.40
N ALA A 97 10.83 -2.33 0.74
CA ALA A 97 12.20 -2.53 0.28
C ALA A 97 12.79 -3.86 0.80
N ARG A 98 12.57 -4.20 2.07
CA ARG A 98 12.96 -5.50 2.64
C ARG A 98 12.18 -6.66 2.01
N GLY A 99 10.91 -6.46 1.70
CA GLY A 99 10.08 -7.44 0.99
C GLY A 99 10.69 -7.86 -0.34
N LEU A 100 11.34 -6.95 -1.07
CA LEU A 100 12.04 -7.27 -2.32
C LEU A 100 13.15 -8.32 -2.10
N LEU A 101 13.95 -8.19 -1.04
CA LEU A 101 15.01 -9.17 -0.75
C LEU A 101 14.45 -10.56 -0.47
N LEU A 102 13.28 -10.63 0.18
CA LEU A 102 12.61 -11.91 0.42
C LEU A 102 12.22 -12.60 -0.91
N TYR A 103 11.80 -11.83 -1.91
CA TYR A 103 11.53 -12.36 -3.24
C TYR A 103 12.82 -12.76 -3.98
N LEU A 104 13.89 -11.95 -3.89
CA LEU A 104 15.18 -12.27 -4.51
C LEU A 104 15.84 -13.52 -3.92
N ARG A 105 15.58 -13.81 -2.63
CA ARG A 105 16.03 -15.04 -1.95
C ARG A 105 15.60 -16.30 -2.68
N TYR A 106 14.43 -16.30 -3.33
CA TYR A 106 13.93 -17.45 -4.09
C TYR A 106 14.83 -17.80 -5.28
N PHE A 107 15.45 -16.79 -5.92
CA PHE A 107 16.34 -17.00 -7.06
C PHE A 107 17.77 -17.32 -6.62
N SER A 108 18.27 -16.61 -5.61
CA SER A 108 19.57 -16.91 -5.01
C SER A 108 19.64 -16.37 -3.58
N PRO A 109 20.02 -17.18 -2.58
CA PRO A 109 20.22 -16.72 -1.21
C PRO A 109 21.23 -15.56 -1.11
N SER A 110 22.26 -15.57 -1.95
CA SER A 110 23.33 -14.56 -1.99
C SER A 110 22.84 -13.15 -2.39
N LEU A 111 21.69 -13.04 -3.06
CA LEU A 111 21.06 -11.75 -3.38
C LEU A 111 20.29 -11.16 -2.20
N SER A 112 19.93 -12.00 -1.23
CA SER A 112 19.13 -11.60 -0.07
C SER A 112 19.95 -11.41 1.21
N GLU A 113 21.06 -12.14 1.35
CA GLU A 113 21.85 -12.20 2.57
C GLU A 113 23.19 -11.45 2.40
N GLY A 114 23.61 -10.75 3.46
CA GLY A 114 24.89 -10.04 3.51
C GLY A 114 24.90 -8.69 2.78
N TRP A 115 26.11 -8.20 2.50
CA TRP A 115 26.38 -6.88 1.97
C TRP A 115 25.77 -6.60 0.58
N LEU A 116 25.60 -7.64 -0.25
CA LEU A 116 24.98 -7.52 -1.58
C LEU A 116 23.50 -7.14 -1.49
N GLY A 117 22.74 -7.74 -0.56
CA GLY A 117 21.32 -7.39 -0.36
C GLY A 117 21.14 -5.95 0.11
N GLU A 118 22.02 -5.48 1.00
CA GLU A 118 22.01 -4.08 1.47
C GLU A 118 22.32 -3.10 0.32
N ILE A 119 23.31 -3.41 -0.53
CA ILE A 119 23.61 -2.59 -1.72
C ILE A 119 22.40 -2.52 -2.64
N ILE A 120 21.72 -3.64 -2.91
CA ILE A 120 20.54 -3.68 -3.78
C ILE A 120 19.43 -2.76 -3.24
N ILE A 121 19.12 -2.85 -1.94
CA ILE A 121 18.13 -1.97 -1.31
C ILE A 121 18.54 -0.50 -1.40
N ILE A 122 19.79 -0.17 -1.06
CA ILE A 122 20.28 1.21 -1.07
C ILE A 122 20.20 1.79 -2.48
N THR A 123 20.67 1.04 -3.49
CA THR A 123 20.60 1.44 -4.90
C THR A 123 19.16 1.63 -5.35
N LEU A 124 18.24 0.75 -4.96
CA LEU A 124 16.82 0.87 -5.27
C LEU A 124 16.21 2.13 -4.65
N ILE A 125 16.43 2.38 -3.36
CA ILE A 125 15.89 3.55 -2.65
C ILE A 125 16.43 4.84 -3.27
N LEU A 126 17.74 4.92 -3.53
CA LEU A 126 18.36 6.08 -4.17
C LEU A 126 17.83 6.29 -5.59
N GLY A 127 17.69 5.22 -6.38
CA GLY A 127 17.13 5.28 -7.72
C GLY A 127 15.69 5.79 -7.73
N LEU A 128 14.83 5.23 -6.89
CA LEU A 128 13.43 5.65 -6.75
C LEU A 128 13.30 7.08 -6.21
N SER A 129 14.16 7.47 -5.26
CA SER A 129 14.19 8.84 -4.74
C SER A 129 14.59 9.83 -5.83
N THR A 130 15.61 9.49 -6.63
CA THR A 130 16.06 10.32 -7.76
C THR A 130 14.95 10.47 -8.81
N LEU A 131 14.25 9.38 -9.15
CA LEU A 131 13.09 9.42 -10.05
C LEU A 131 11.96 10.29 -9.48
N ASN A 132 11.74 10.26 -8.18
CA ASN A 132 10.74 11.10 -7.52
C ASN A 132 11.09 12.59 -7.67
N PHE A 133 12.36 12.95 -7.50
CA PHE A 133 12.85 14.33 -7.71
C PHE A 133 12.75 14.80 -9.16
N LEU A 134 12.93 13.91 -10.15
CA LEU A 134 12.93 14.27 -11.57
C LEU A 134 11.51 14.50 -12.15
N GLY A 135 10.45 14.02 -11.49
CA GLY A 135 9.08 14.38 -11.90
C GLY A 135 8.00 13.43 -11.41
N VAL A 136 7.14 13.92 -10.52
CA VAL A 136 6.00 13.20 -9.92
C VAL A 136 5.02 12.66 -10.98
N LYS A 137 4.89 13.33 -12.14
CA LYS A 137 4.01 12.91 -13.24
C LYS A 137 4.44 11.59 -13.90
N ILE A 138 5.75 11.32 -13.97
CA ILE A 138 6.29 10.05 -14.50
C ILE A 138 6.05 8.93 -13.49
N GLY A 139 6.25 9.22 -12.19
CA GLY A 139 5.94 8.30 -11.10
C GLY A 139 4.48 7.83 -11.11
N ALA A 140 3.53 8.75 -11.28
CA ALA A 140 2.11 8.42 -11.38
C ALA A 140 1.80 7.49 -12.58
N ARG A 141 2.43 7.69 -13.75
CA ARG A 141 2.22 6.85 -14.93
C ARG A 141 2.77 5.43 -14.75
N ILE A 142 3.94 5.30 -14.12
CA ILE A 142 4.54 4.02 -13.76
C ILE A 142 3.63 3.27 -12.78
N ILE A 143 3.13 3.97 -11.75
CA ILE A 143 2.20 3.41 -10.78
C ILE A 143 0.94 2.87 -11.46
N ASN A 144 0.31 3.63 -12.36
CA ASN A 144 -0.88 3.18 -13.09
C ASN A 144 -0.62 1.89 -13.88
N PHE A 145 0.53 1.79 -14.56
CA PHE A 145 0.91 0.58 -15.28
C PHE A 145 1.08 -0.62 -14.33
N PHE A 146 1.77 -0.44 -13.20
CA PHE A 146 1.93 -1.49 -12.20
C PHE A 146 0.61 -1.89 -11.51
N THR A 147 -0.32 -0.95 -11.31
CA THR A 147 -1.65 -1.25 -10.76
C THR A 147 -2.41 -2.21 -11.67
N ILE A 148 -2.48 -1.89 -12.98
CA ILE A 148 -3.14 -2.76 -13.96
C ILE A 148 -2.43 -4.12 -14.02
N GLY A 149 -1.09 -4.11 -14.04
CA GLY A 149 -0.27 -5.32 -14.02
C GLY A 149 -0.49 -6.22 -12.80
N LYS A 150 -0.76 -5.65 -11.61
CA LYS A 150 -1.04 -6.40 -10.38
C LYS A 150 -2.45 -7.00 -10.33
N LEU A 151 -3.43 -6.37 -10.97
CA LEU A 151 -4.81 -6.85 -11.00
C LEU A 151 -4.96 -8.11 -11.87
N ILE A 152 -4.15 -8.23 -12.93
CA ILE A 152 -4.19 -9.38 -13.85
C ILE A 152 -3.92 -10.72 -13.13
N PRO A 153 -2.84 -10.89 -12.33
CA PRO A 153 -2.62 -12.10 -11.54
C PRO A 153 -3.76 -12.45 -10.60
N ILE A 154 -4.45 -11.45 -10.02
CA ILE A 154 -5.59 -11.68 -9.13
C ILE A 154 -6.75 -12.30 -9.92
N PHE A 155 -7.07 -11.75 -11.09
CA PHE A 155 -8.10 -12.33 -11.96
C PHE A 155 -7.74 -13.74 -12.43
N ILE A 156 -6.48 -13.98 -12.77
CA ILE A 156 -6.00 -15.33 -13.14
C ILE A 156 -6.14 -16.29 -11.96
N PHE A 157 -5.75 -15.86 -10.75
CA PHE A 157 -5.84 -16.69 -9.55
C PHE A 157 -7.29 -17.06 -9.24
N ILE A 158 -8.23 -16.12 -9.39
CA ILE A 158 -9.66 -16.39 -9.24
C ILE A 158 -10.14 -17.38 -10.31
N ALA A 159 -9.79 -17.16 -11.58
CA ALA A 159 -10.23 -18.01 -12.69
C ALA A 159 -9.68 -19.46 -12.58
N CYS A 160 -8.43 -19.63 -12.14
CA CYS A 160 -7.82 -20.94 -11.92
C CYS A 160 -8.25 -21.59 -10.60
N GLY A 161 -8.65 -20.80 -9.60
CA GLY A 161 -9.13 -21.31 -8.31
C GLY A 161 -10.59 -21.79 -8.37
N PHE A 162 -11.43 -21.13 -9.17
CA PHE A 162 -12.86 -21.46 -9.30
C PHE A 162 -13.19 -22.93 -9.63
N PRO A 163 -12.41 -23.66 -10.46
CA PRO A 163 -12.62 -25.08 -10.73
C PRO A 163 -12.27 -26.03 -9.57
N HIS A 164 -11.60 -25.54 -8.52
CA HIS A 164 -11.10 -26.33 -7.38
C HIS A 164 -11.83 -26.03 -6.06
N ILE A 165 -12.88 -25.20 -6.11
CA ILE A 165 -13.81 -24.92 -5.00
C ILE A 165 -14.97 -25.91 -5.09
#